data_AF-A0A3M1LLW8-F1
#
_entry.id   AF-A0A3M1LLW8-F1
#
_cell.length_a   1.000
_cell.length_b   1.000
_cell.length_c   1.000
_cell.angle_alpha   90.00
_cell.angle_beta   90.00
_cell.angle_gamma   90.00
#
_symmetry.space_group_name_H-M   'P 1'
#
loop_
_entity.id
_entity.type
_entity.pdbx_description
1 polymer ?
#
loop_
_entity_poly.entity_id
_entity_poly.type
_entity_poly.pdbx_seq_one_letter_code
_entity_poly.pdbx_strand_id
1 'polypeptide(L)'
;MSEPLTLLLLDVDGVLIHDGGYRAGVTATIDHFAAQMGLRGMAPTEAEVDAFHAAGFTNEWDLCAYVVGVLRLMVAQGRGGGRPDYRTWVERSRAYPGRPARRALAALQAELDRLALPDGRKEALERELRFLLADPYDVPRSPTTQVFQEFVLGSRLYAAHYGLPPRFETPSLLEREDRPALTPEGRATLVRLVAEAGVRVCVYTARPSGPPADADGAPSPLPPEAELAIRLLGLERYPLIAMGRMQWLADRHGETVEALTKPSPVQTLAALGAAVSGMEGPALEAAYALYRHGQLRPPLAELAGRPMQLFILEDAVLGLQAAAGALRLLERHGLTLRMRAVGVTPASVKAEALAPYCEVIVPEVNAGLAWVADALGVG
;
A
#
# COMPACT_ATOMS: atom_id res chain seq x y z
N MET A 1 24.73 -3.72 32.49
CA MET A 1 23.42 -3.48 31.83
C MET A 1 23.44 -4.29 30.55
N SER A 2 22.41 -5.08 30.26
CA SER A 2 22.32 -5.84 29.01
C SER A 2 22.26 -4.89 27.82
N GLU A 3 22.88 -5.26 26.70
CA GLU A 3 22.74 -4.52 25.45
C GLU A 3 21.27 -4.51 25.00
N PRO A 4 20.79 -3.37 24.45
CA PRO A 4 19.42 -3.26 24.01
C PRO A 4 19.14 -4.21 22.84
N LEU A 5 17.93 -4.76 22.79
CA LEU A 5 17.48 -5.49 21.61
C LEU A 5 17.23 -4.49 20.48
N THR A 6 17.91 -4.69 19.34
CA THR A 6 17.76 -3.83 18.17
C THR A 6 16.81 -4.44 17.15
N LEU A 7 15.79 -3.66 16.78
CA LEU A 7 14.80 -4.01 15.76
C LEU A 7 14.89 -3.02 14.59
N LEU A 8 14.66 -3.51 13.37
CA LEU A 8 14.62 -2.71 12.15
C LEU A 8 13.35 -3.03 11.37
N LEU A 9 12.50 -2.02 11.19
CA LEU A 9 11.31 -2.09 10.35
C LEU A 9 11.54 -1.34 9.06
N LEU A 10 11.24 -1.98 7.93
CA LEU A 10 11.44 -1.44 6.60
C LEU A 10 10.10 -1.38 5.86
N ASP A 11 9.69 -0.18 5.46
CA ASP A 11 8.59 -0.04 4.50
C ASP A 11 9.02 -0.43 3.09
N VAL A 12 8.08 -0.71 2.19
CA VAL A 12 8.38 -1.13 0.81
C VAL A 12 8.28 0.02 -0.18
N ASP A 13 7.09 0.57 -0.37
CA ASP A 13 6.85 1.58 -1.41
C ASP A 13 7.51 2.90 -1.02
N GLY A 14 8.26 3.50 -1.94
CA GLY A 14 8.99 4.74 -1.69
C GLY A 14 10.20 4.61 -0.75
N VAL A 15 10.43 3.43 -0.19
CA VAL A 15 11.61 3.10 0.62
C VAL A 15 12.48 2.05 -0.05
N LEU A 16 12.01 0.81 -0.16
CA LEU A 16 12.77 -0.30 -0.76
C LEU A 16 12.56 -0.41 -2.27
N ILE A 17 11.43 0.03 -2.80
CA ILE A 17 11.05 -0.07 -4.22
C ILE A 17 10.56 1.27 -4.75
N HIS A 18 10.89 1.54 -6.02
CA HIS A 18 10.18 2.49 -6.86
C HIS A 18 8.99 1.78 -7.53
N ASP A 19 7.77 2.20 -7.21
CA ASP A 19 6.46 1.58 -7.50
C ASP A 19 5.99 1.78 -8.96
N GLY A 20 6.89 1.61 -9.93
CA GLY A 20 6.63 1.83 -11.35
C GLY A 20 5.50 0.97 -11.91
N GLY A 21 5.28 -0.23 -11.36
CA GLY A 21 4.27 -1.18 -11.84
C GLY A 21 2.84 -0.67 -11.71
N TYR A 22 2.47 -0.03 -10.59
CA TYR A 22 1.12 0.52 -10.44
C TYR A 22 0.88 1.72 -11.34
N ARG A 23 1.89 2.60 -11.49
CA ARG A 23 1.80 3.78 -12.36
C ARG A 23 1.60 3.38 -13.83
N ALA A 24 2.36 2.37 -14.27
CA ALA A 24 2.17 1.76 -15.57
C ALA A 24 0.81 1.06 -15.68
N GLY A 25 0.34 0.40 -14.62
CA GLY A 25 -0.95 -0.29 -14.54
C GLY A 25 -2.15 0.66 -14.70
N VAL A 26 -2.13 1.82 -14.05
CA VAL A 26 -3.14 2.87 -14.24
C VAL A 26 -3.17 3.29 -15.70
N THR A 27 -2.01 3.63 -16.27
CA THR A 27 -1.90 4.07 -17.67
C THR A 27 -2.45 3.03 -18.63
N ALA A 28 -2.00 1.78 -18.51
CA ALA A 28 -2.43 0.67 -19.36
C ALA A 28 -3.93 0.38 -19.24
N THR A 29 -4.49 0.46 -18.03
CA THR A 29 -5.92 0.27 -17.78
C THR A 29 -6.75 1.36 -18.45
N ILE A 30 -6.36 2.62 -18.27
CA ILE A 30 -7.10 3.74 -18.87
C ILE A 30 -7.00 3.69 -20.40
N ASP A 31 -5.83 3.39 -20.95
CA ASP A 31 -5.66 3.25 -22.39
C ASP A 31 -6.45 2.08 -22.97
N HIS A 32 -6.59 0.96 -22.24
CA HIS A 32 -7.44 -0.16 -22.64
C HIS A 32 -8.90 0.27 -22.83
N PHE A 33 -9.49 0.93 -21.83
CA PHE A 33 -10.88 1.39 -21.92
C PHE A 33 -11.04 2.58 -22.88
N ALA A 34 -10.07 3.49 -22.94
CA ALA A 34 -10.07 4.61 -23.87
C ALA A 34 -10.07 4.13 -25.33
N ALA A 35 -9.27 3.11 -25.65
CA ALA A 35 -9.20 2.53 -26.99
C ALA A 35 -10.56 1.95 -27.44
N GLN A 36 -11.30 1.29 -26.53
CA GLN A 36 -12.66 0.80 -26.80
C GLN A 36 -13.66 1.93 -27.08
N MET A 37 -13.35 3.16 -26.66
CA MET A 37 -14.13 4.36 -26.91
C MET A 37 -13.64 5.17 -28.11
N GLY A 38 -12.63 4.68 -28.83
CA GLY A 38 -11.98 5.41 -29.94
C GLY A 38 -11.12 6.58 -29.48
N LEU A 39 -10.73 6.62 -28.20
CA LEU A 39 -9.89 7.65 -27.61
C LEU A 39 -8.44 7.15 -27.47
N ARG A 40 -7.46 8.07 -27.46
CA ARG A 40 -6.04 7.75 -27.28
C ARG A 40 -5.35 8.80 -26.40
N GLY A 41 -4.36 8.38 -25.61
CA GLY A 41 -3.59 9.29 -24.75
C GLY A 41 -4.44 9.92 -23.66
N MET A 42 -5.38 9.16 -23.12
CA MET A 42 -6.35 9.66 -22.14
C MET A 42 -5.92 9.41 -20.70
N ALA A 43 -4.89 8.61 -20.45
CA ALA A 43 -4.40 8.35 -19.11
C ALA A 43 -4.04 9.64 -18.34
N PRO A 44 -4.25 9.67 -17.00
CA PRO A 44 -3.69 10.71 -16.16
C PRO A 44 -2.16 10.68 -16.20
N THR A 45 -1.54 11.86 -16.09
CA THR A 45 -0.11 11.99 -15.83
C THR A 45 0.22 11.60 -14.39
N GLU A 46 1.49 11.31 -14.08
CA GLU A 46 1.93 11.02 -12.71
C GLU A 46 1.49 12.09 -11.71
N ALA A 47 1.68 13.37 -12.05
CA ALA A 47 1.28 14.50 -11.21
C ALA A 47 -0.24 14.59 -10.98
N GLU A 48 -1.06 14.00 -11.86
CA GLU A 48 -2.52 13.93 -11.65
C GLU A 48 -2.91 12.69 -10.85
N VAL A 49 -2.21 11.57 -11.01
CA VAL A 49 -2.36 10.41 -10.12
C VAL A 49 -2.02 10.81 -8.68
N ASP A 50 -0.94 11.58 -8.49
CA ASP A 50 -0.58 12.12 -7.16
C ASP A 50 -1.66 13.05 -6.61
N ALA A 51 -2.33 13.84 -7.47
CA ALA A 51 -3.46 14.67 -7.06
C ALA A 51 -4.67 13.82 -6.62
N PHE A 52 -4.95 12.71 -7.31
CA PHE A 52 -5.95 11.72 -6.89
C PHE A 52 -5.60 11.12 -5.52
N HIS A 53 -4.34 10.69 -5.33
CA HIS A 53 -3.86 10.14 -4.06
C HIS A 53 -4.01 11.15 -2.93
N ALA A 54 -3.63 12.41 -3.16
CA ALA A 54 -3.80 13.52 -2.22
C ALA A 54 -5.27 13.88 -1.93
N ALA A 55 -6.22 13.43 -2.76
CA ALA A 55 -7.65 13.55 -2.52
C ALA A 55 -8.26 12.29 -1.86
N GLY A 56 -7.45 11.29 -1.53
CA GLY A 56 -7.86 10.06 -0.86
C GLY A 56 -8.19 8.90 -1.80
N PHE A 57 -7.94 9.01 -3.11
CA PHE A 57 -7.98 7.87 -4.04
C PHE A 57 -6.63 7.14 -4.00
N THR A 58 -6.26 6.60 -2.84
CA THR A 58 -4.93 5.98 -2.61
C THR A 58 -4.85 4.53 -3.09
N ASN A 59 -5.89 4.04 -3.79
CA ASN A 59 -5.94 2.72 -4.40
C ASN A 59 -6.34 2.90 -5.86
N GLU A 60 -5.58 2.26 -6.74
CA GLU A 60 -5.74 2.36 -8.19
C GLU A 60 -7.05 1.79 -8.69
N TRP A 61 -7.73 0.91 -7.94
CA TRP A 61 -9.02 0.32 -8.32
C TRP A 61 -10.12 1.39 -8.31
N ASP A 62 -10.17 2.23 -7.27
CA ASP A 62 -11.06 3.38 -7.21
C ASP A 62 -10.71 4.42 -8.29
N LEU A 63 -9.42 4.72 -8.45
CA LEU A 63 -8.93 5.71 -9.41
C LEU A 63 -9.28 5.29 -10.84
N CYS A 64 -8.98 4.06 -11.24
CA CYS A 64 -9.25 3.56 -12.58
C CYS A 64 -10.76 3.57 -12.88
N ALA A 65 -11.59 3.10 -11.94
CA ALA A 65 -13.04 3.16 -12.07
C ALA A 65 -13.53 4.61 -12.26
N TYR A 66 -13.00 5.55 -11.48
CA TYR A 66 -13.39 6.95 -11.60
C TYR A 66 -12.98 7.55 -12.95
N VAL A 67 -11.74 7.36 -13.37
CA VAL A 67 -11.22 7.89 -14.64
C VAL A 67 -11.97 7.30 -15.83
N VAL A 68 -12.26 6.00 -15.85
CA VAL A 68 -13.08 5.39 -16.91
C VAL A 68 -14.49 6.00 -16.93
N GLY A 69 -15.09 6.27 -15.77
CA GLY A 69 -16.36 6.98 -15.67
C GLY A 69 -16.32 8.40 -16.27
N VAL A 70 -15.22 9.13 -16.04
CA VAL A 70 -14.98 10.45 -16.67
C VAL A 70 -14.93 10.33 -18.20
N LEU A 71 -14.23 9.32 -18.73
CA LEU A 71 -14.15 9.09 -20.18
C LEU A 71 -15.52 8.75 -20.79
N ARG A 72 -16.35 7.97 -20.09
CA ARG A 72 -17.73 7.68 -20.53
C ARG A 72 -18.59 8.93 -20.64
N LEU A 73 -18.52 9.84 -19.67
CA LEU A 73 -19.20 11.14 -19.74
C LEU A 73 -18.68 11.99 -20.90
N MET A 74 -17.36 12.01 -21.12
CA MET A 74 -16.74 12.78 -22.20
C MET A 74 -17.23 12.32 -23.58
N VAL A 75 -17.31 11.00 -23.81
CA VAL A 75 -17.88 10.43 -25.04
C VAL A 75 -19.37 10.75 -25.16
N ALA A 76 -20.13 10.70 -24.06
CA ALA A 76 -21.54 11.07 -24.07
C ALA A 76 -21.77 12.54 -24.46
N GLN A 77 -20.88 13.43 -24.05
CA GLN A 77 -20.86 14.85 -24.42
C GLN A 77 -20.46 15.12 -25.88
N GLY A 78 -20.03 14.11 -26.63
CA GLY A 78 -19.49 14.28 -27.99
C GLY A 78 -18.12 14.97 -28.02
N ARG A 79 -17.40 15.03 -26.87
CA ARG A 79 -16.06 15.61 -26.80
C ARG A 79 -15.05 14.56 -27.27
N GLY A 80 -14.59 14.69 -28.50
CA GLY A 80 -13.61 13.77 -29.13
C GLY A 80 -12.18 14.31 -29.26
N GLY A 81 -11.85 15.48 -28.69
CA GLY A 81 -10.66 16.25 -29.10
C GLY A 81 -9.70 16.72 -28.01
N GLY A 82 -9.86 16.32 -26.73
CA GLY A 82 -8.97 16.77 -25.66
C GLY A 82 -8.98 15.85 -24.45
N ARG A 83 -7.84 15.75 -23.77
CA ARG A 83 -7.69 14.99 -22.53
C ARG A 83 -8.53 15.63 -21.42
N PRO A 84 -9.21 14.86 -20.56
CA PRO A 84 -9.91 15.44 -19.41
C PRO A 84 -8.96 16.22 -18.51
N ASP A 85 -9.46 17.32 -17.94
CA ASP A 85 -8.79 17.99 -16.83
C ASP A 85 -9.05 17.20 -15.54
N TYR A 86 -8.15 16.26 -15.26
CA TYR A 86 -8.28 15.38 -14.09
C TYR A 86 -8.17 16.13 -12.77
N ARG A 87 -7.44 17.25 -12.70
CA ARG A 87 -7.37 18.06 -11.47
C ARG A 87 -8.73 18.66 -11.14
N THR A 88 -9.45 19.15 -12.14
CA THR A 88 -10.82 19.62 -11.95
C THR A 88 -11.74 18.49 -11.46
N TRP A 89 -11.58 17.26 -11.95
CA TRP A 89 -12.35 16.11 -11.46
C TRP A 89 -12.01 15.71 -10.03
N VAL A 90 -10.72 15.73 -9.67
CA VAL A 90 -10.27 15.56 -8.29
C VAL A 90 -10.98 16.56 -7.37
N GLU A 91 -10.97 17.85 -7.71
CA GLU A 91 -11.63 18.89 -6.91
C GLU A 91 -13.16 18.70 -6.82
N ARG A 92 -13.81 18.29 -7.92
CA ARG A 92 -15.25 17.95 -7.90
C ARG A 92 -15.57 16.83 -6.92
N SER A 93 -14.74 15.79 -6.85
CA SER A 93 -14.96 14.67 -5.94
C SER A 93 -14.85 15.05 -4.46
N ARG A 94 -14.03 16.06 -4.11
CA ARG A 94 -13.85 16.56 -2.74
C ARG A 94 -15.12 17.17 -2.15
N ALA A 95 -16.06 17.61 -3.01
CA ALA A 95 -17.33 18.17 -2.57
C ALA A 95 -18.29 17.14 -1.95
N TYR A 96 -17.99 15.84 -2.08
CA TYR A 96 -18.85 14.75 -1.62
C TYR A 96 -18.22 13.98 -0.47
N PRO A 97 -19.02 13.53 0.52
CA PRO A 97 -18.53 12.72 1.62
C PRO A 97 -18.45 11.22 1.25
N GLY A 98 -17.69 10.47 2.04
CA GLY A 98 -17.65 9.00 1.98
C GLY A 98 -16.41 8.44 1.27
N ARG A 99 -16.46 7.13 1.01
CA ARG A 99 -15.38 6.37 0.36
C ARG A 99 -15.12 6.87 -1.07
N PRO A 100 -13.89 6.68 -1.62
CA PRO A 100 -13.52 7.22 -2.93
C PRO A 100 -14.50 6.88 -4.06
N ALA A 101 -14.88 5.60 -4.25
CA ALA A 101 -15.89 5.21 -5.24
C ALA A 101 -17.22 5.96 -5.12
N ARG A 102 -17.72 6.17 -3.89
CA ARG A 102 -18.98 6.89 -3.63
C ARG A 102 -18.87 8.36 -4.02
N ARG A 103 -17.75 9.01 -3.69
CA ARG A 103 -17.49 10.41 -4.07
C ARG A 103 -17.36 10.57 -5.58
N ALA A 104 -16.64 9.64 -6.22
CA ALA A 104 -16.52 9.58 -7.68
C ALA A 104 -17.89 9.46 -8.34
N LEU A 105 -18.73 8.51 -7.90
CA LEU A 105 -20.06 8.31 -8.45
C LEU A 105 -20.92 9.58 -8.32
N ALA A 106 -20.93 10.22 -7.14
CA ALA A 106 -21.68 11.45 -6.92
C ALA A 106 -21.20 12.60 -7.82
N ALA A 107 -19.88 12.74 -8.00
CA ALA A 107 -19.31 13.75 -8.90
C ALA A 107 -19.67 13.50 -10.37
N LEU A 108 -19.66 12.24 -10.81
CA LEU A 108 -20.05 11.86 -12.17
C LEU A 108 -21.56 12.04 -12.40
N GLN A 109 -22.40 11.67 -11.43
CA GLN A 109 -23.85 11.87 -11.49
C GLN A 109 -24.21 13.35 -11.58
N ALA A 110 -23.59 14.20 -10.77
CA ALA A 110 -23.81 15.64 -10.82
C ALA A 110 -23.43 16.25 -12.18
N GLU A 111 -22.44 15.69 -12.87
CA GLU A 111 -22.13 16.11 -14.23
C GLU A 111 -23.11 15.54 -15.26
N LEU A 112 -23.47 14.26 -15.14
CA LEU A 112 -24.48 13.62 -15.98
C LEU A 112 -25.81 14.39 -15.96
N ASP A 113 -26.19 14.91 -14.81
CA ASP A 113 -27.42 15.68 -14.64
C ASP A 113 -27.44 17.00 -15.39
N ARG A 114 -26.27 17.57 -15.68
CA ARG A 114 -26.13 18.80 -16.47
C ARG A 114 -26.13 18.54 -17.97
N LEU A 115 -26.04 17.28 -18.40
CA LEU A 115 -25.95 16.95 -19.82
C LEU A 115 -27.33 16.93 -20.46
N ALA A 116 -27.45 17.64 -21.58
CA ALA A 116 -28.61 17.54 -22.46
C ALA A 116 -28.50 16.24 -23.28
N LEU A 117 -28.92 15.13 -22.69
CA LEU A 117 -29.00 13.82 -23.32
C LEU A 117 -30.46 13.34 -23.37
N PRO A 118 -30.87 12.56 -24.39
CA PRO A 118 -32.16 11.88 -24.35
C PRO A 118 -32.28 10.98 -23.13
N ASP A 119 -33.46 10.90 -22.51
CA ASP A 119 -33.70 10.19 -21.24
C ASP A 119 -33.15 8.76 -21.25
N GLY A 120 -33.47 7.97 -22.28
CA GLY A 120 -32.98 6.59 -22.38
C GLY A 120 -31.45 6.47 -22.45
N ARG A 121 -30.75 7.45 -23.05
CA ARG A 121 -29.29 7.48 -23.07
C ARG A 121 -28.71 7.90 -21.72
N LYS A 122 -29.37 8.86 -21.05
CA LYS A 122 -28.99 9.31 -19.70
C LYS A 122 -29.13 8.17 -18.69
N GLU A 123 -30.26 7.46 -18.70
CA GLU A 123 -30.52 6.31 -17.82
C GLU A 123 -29.53 5.15 -18.05
N ALA A 124 -29.21 4.86 -19.31
CA ALA A 124 -28.23 3.83 -19.64
C ALA A 124 -26.84 4.16 -19.08
N LEU A 125 -26.40 5.41 -19.26
CA LEU A 125 -25.12 5.88 -18.76
C LEU A 125 -25.09 5.93 -17.23
N GLU A 126 -26.17 6.37 -16.60
CA GLU A 126 -26.27 6.35 -15.14
C GLU A 126 -26.12 4.93 -14.57
N ARG A 127 -26.77 3.95 -15.21
CA ARG A 127 -26.66 2.53 -14.82
C ARG A 127 -25.24 2.01 -14.98
N GLU A 128 -24.56 2.37 -16.07
CA GLU A 128 -23.17 2.00 -16.30
C GLU A 128 -22.23 2.59 -15.24
N LEU A 129 -22.38 3.89 -14.92
CA LEU A 129 -21.57 4.55 -13.90
C LEU A 129 -21.79 3.94 -12.51
N ARG A 130 -23.05 3.63 -12.16
CA ARG A 130 -23.38 2.92 -10.93
C ARG A 130 -22.74 1.54 -10.89
N PHE A 131 -22.75 0.80 -11.99
CA PHE A 131 -22.11 -0.53 -12.07
C PHE A 131 -20.59 -0.43 -11.90
N LEU A 132 -19.94 0.51 -12.58
CA LEU A 132 -18.50 0.73 -12.56
C LEU A 132 -17.96 1.07 -11.15
N LEU A 133 -18.75 1.80 -10.36
CA LEU A 133 -18.36 2.32 -9.05
C LEU A 133 -19.12 1.69 -7.88
N ALA A 134 -19.87 0.60 -8.12
CA ALA A 134 -20.65 -0.07 -7.08
C ALA A 134 -19.72 -0.65 -5.99
N ASP A 135 -18.75 -1.47 -6.42
CA ASP A 135 -17.72 -2.04 -5.56
C ASP A 135 -16.47 -2.38 -6.39
N PRO A 136 -15.49 -1.46 -6.51
CA PRO A 136 -14.25 -1.72 -7.21
C PRO A 136 -13.40 -2.85 -6.59
N TYR A 137 -13.73 -3.32 -5.38
CA TYR A 137 -12.99 -4.36 -4.67
C TYR A 137 -13.54 -5.77 -4.91
N ASP A 138 -14.77 -5.90 -5.44
CA ASP A 138 -15.31 -7.17 -5.94
C ASP A 138 -14.73 -7.48 -7.33
N VAL A 139 -13.48 -7.98 -7.35
CA VAL A 139 -12.73 -8.23 -8.59
C VAL A 139 -13.54 -9.02 -9.61
N PRO A 140 -14.20 -10.15 -9.29
CA PRO A 140 -15.05 -10.87 -10.26
C PRO A 140 -16.13 -10.03 -10.95
N ARG A 141 -16.60 -8.96 -10.31
CA ARG A 141 -17.65 -8.08 -10.85
C ARG A 141 -17.16 -6.73 -11.37
N SER A 142 -15.93 -6.30 -11.02
CA SER A 142 -15.35 -5.02 -11.43
C SER A 142 -14.47 -5.15 -12.68
N PRO A 143 -14.93 -4.70 -13.88
CA PRO A 143 -14.15 -4.85 -15.11
C PRO A 143 -12.86 -4.02 -15.08
N THR A 144 -12.89 -2.82 -14.49
CA THR A 144 -11.69 -1.97 -14.38
C THR A 144 -10.65 -2.59 -13.49
N THR A 145 -11.06 -3.16 -12.36
CA THR A 145 -10.13 -3.82 -11.45
C THR A 145 -9.55 -5.08 -12.08
N GLN A 146 -10.35 -5.86 -12.82
CA GLN A 146 -9.84 -7.02 -13.55
C GLN A 146 -8.78 -6.64 -14.58
N VAL A 147 -9.04 -5.63 -15.42
CA VAL A 147 -8.06 -5.17 -16.42
C VAL A 147 -6.80 -4.63 -15.75
N PHE A 148 -6.93 -3.86 -14.68
CA PHE A 148 -5.80 -3.36 -13.90
C PHE A 148 -4.96 -4.50 -13.33
N GLN A 149 -5.61 -5.44 -12.64
CA GLN A 149 -4.95 -6.60 -12.05
C GLN A 149 -4.30 -7.50 -13.08
N GLU A 150 -4.90 -7.66 -14.25
CA GLU A 150 -4.32 -8.44 -15.34
C GLU A 150 -3.03 -7.82 -15.88
N PHE A 151 -2.96 -6.49 -15.99
CA PHE A 151 -1.71 -5.80 -16.33
C PHE A 151 -0.68 -5.86 -15.19
N VAL A 152 -1.09 -5.55 -13.97
CA VAL A 152 -0.21 -5.48 -12.79
C VAL A 152 0.43 -6.85 -12.50
N LEU A 153 -0.37 -7.92 -12.44
CA LEU A 153 0.10 -9.27 -12.15
C LEU A 153 0.62 -10.03 -13.38
N GLY A 154 0.20 -9.62 -14.58
CA GLY A 154 0.38 -10.43 -15.78
C GLY A 154 -0.63 -11.57 -15.86
N SER A 155 -0.93 -12.01 -17.08
CA SER A 155 -2.04 -12.94 -17.37
C SER A 155 -1.94 -14.27 -16.63
N ARG A 156 -0.71 -14.79 -16.46
CA ARG A 156 -0.46 -16.08 -15.78
C ARG A 156 -0.80 -16.02 -14.30
N LEU A 157 -0.30 -15.01 -13.59
CA LEU A 157 -0.53 -14.88 -12.15
C LEU A 157 -1.96 -14.42 -11.87
N TYR A 158 -2.52 -13.54 -12.71
CA TYR A 158 -3.93 -13.17 -12.66
C TYR A 158 -4.85 -14.41 -12.73
N ALA A 159 -4.64 -15.28 -13.72
CA ALA A 159 -5.45 -16.49 -13.89
C ALA A 159 -5.29 -17.46 -12.72
N ALA A 160 -4.06 -17.63 -12.23
CA ALA A 160 -3.78 -18.50 -11.09
C ALA A 160 -4.41 -17.99 -9.78
N HIS A 161 -4.42 -16.67 -9.57
CA HIS A 161 -4.92 -16.05 -8.34
C HIS A 161 -6.45 -15.96 -8.33
N TYR A 162 -7.03 -15.36 -9.38
CA TYR A 162 -8.47 -15.11 -9.42
C TYR A 162 -9.29 -16.29 -9.96
N GLY A 163 -8.66 -17.30 -10.57
CA GLY A 163 -9.38 -18.39 -11.25
C GLY A 163 -10.19 -17.91 -12.47
N LEU A 164 -9.91 -16.71 -12.96
CA LEU A 164 -10.58 -16.10 -14.11
C LEU A 164 -9.72 -16.23 -15.36
N PRO A 165 -10.30 -16.48 -16.54
CA PRO A 165 -9.54 -16.47 -17.78
C PRO A 165 -9.01 -15.05 -18.05
N PRO A 166 -7.74 -14.89 -18.46
CA PRO A 166 -7.21 -13.61 -18.86
C PRO A 166 -7.91 -13.13 -20.15
N ARG A 167 -8.11 -11.82 -20.27
CA ARG A 167 -8.65 -11.14 -21.45
C ARG A 167 -7.61 -10.93 -22.54
N PHE A 168 -6.35 -10.81 -22.15
CA PHE A 168 -5.21 -10.56 -23.02
C PHE A 168 -3.96 -11.22 -22.44
N GLU A 169 -2.98 -11.51 -23.31
CA GLU A 169 -1.67 -11.99 -22.86
C GLU A 169 -0.74 -10.80 -22.60
N THR A 170 -0.27 -10.67 -21.36
CA THR A 170 0.68 -9.63 -20.95
C THR A 170 1.62 -10.15 -19.85
N PRO A 171 2.90 -9.74 -19.86
CA PRO A 171 3.76 -9.90 -18.70
C PRO A 171 3.30 -9.00 -17.54
N SER A 172 3.77 -9.31 -16.32
CA SER A 172 3.52 -8.50 -15.13
C SER A 172 4.18 -7.14 -15.24
N LEU A 173 3.41 -6.07 -15.02
CA LEU A 173 3.98 -4.73 -14.87
C LEU A 173 4.73 -4.56 -13.55
N LEU A 174 4.32 -5.23 -12.46
CA LEU A 174 5.10 -5.23 -11.22
C LEU A 174 6.50 -5.79 -11.47
N GLU A 175 6.62 -6.96 -12.11
CA GLU A 175 7.93 -7.56 -12.37
C GLU A 175 8.77 -6.75 -13.38
N ARG A 176 8.13 -6.04 -14.31
CA ARG A 176 8.83 -5.32 -15.39
C ARG A 176 9.22 -3.90 -15.02
N GLU A 177 8.37 -3.20 -14.29
CA GLU A 177 8.48 -1.75 -14.08
C GLU A 177 8.88 -1.39 -12.64
N ASP A 178 8.63 -2.24 -11.64
CA ASP A 178 9.16 -1.99 -10.30
C ASP A 178 10.68 -2.08 -10.32
N ARG A 179 11.33 -1.15 -9.60
CA ARG A 179 12.79 -1.12 -9.51
C ARG A 179 13.23 -1.14 -8.06
N PRO A 180 14.24 -1.96 -7.70
CA PRO A 180 14.78 -1.94 -6.35
C PRO A 180 15.47 -0.59 -6.09
N ALA A 181 15.06 0.09 -5.03
CA ALA A 181 15.82 1.20 -4.44
C ALA A 181 16.94 0.69 -3.53
N LEU A 182 16.79 -0.53 -2.99
CA LEU A 182 17.83 -1.23 -2.25
C LEU A 182 18.91 -1.79 -3.20
N THR A 183 20.10 -1.20 -3.15
CA THR A 183 21.26 -1.65 -3.93
C THR A 183 21.85 -2.96 -3.38
N PRO A 184 22.69 -3.69 -4.16
CA PRO A 184 23.46 -4.82 -3.65
C PRO A 184 24.30 -4.48 -2.42
N GLU A 185 24.90 -3.29 -2.37
CA GLU A 185 25.72 -2.79 -1.25
C GLU A 185 24.86 -2.51 -0.02
N GLY A 186 23.69 -1.88 -0.21
CA GLY A 186 22.71 -1.68 0.85
C GLY A 186 22.21 -3.01 1.43
N ARG A 187 21.95 -3.99 0.57
CA ARG A 187 21.57 -5.35 0.99
C ARG A 187 22.71 -6.02 1.78
N ALA A 188 23.95 -5.90 1.35
CA ALA A 188 25.11 -6.40 2.08
C ALA A 188 25.22 -5.74 3.46
N THR A 189 24.94 -4.44 3.56
CA THR A 189 24.91 -3.70 4.83
C THR A 189 23.80 -4.23 5.74
N LEU A 190 22.60 -4.48 5.22
CA LEU A 190 21.51 -5.11 5.98
C LEU A 190 21.91 -6.51 6.49
N VAL A 191 22.62 -7.29 5.67
CA VAL A 191 23.13 -8.61 6.10
C VAL A 191 24.15 -8.48 7.24
N ARG A 192 25.07 -7.51 7.17
CA ARG A 192 26.04 -7.25 8.26
C ARG A 192 25.36 -6.79 9.54
N LEU A 193 24.38 -5.89 9.46
CA LEU A 193 23.57 -5.47 10.61
C LEU A 193 22.95 -6.66 11.35
N VAL A 194 22.40 -7.63 10.60
CA VAL A 194 21.82 -8.85 11.17
C VAL A 194 22.89 -9.76 11.76
N ALA A 195 24.00 -9.98 11.05
CA ALA A 195 25.02 -10.94 11.43
C ALA A 195 25.92 -10.46 12.58
N GLU A 196 26.28 -9.18 12.61
CA GLU A 196 27.28 -8.61 13.50
C GLU A 196 26.65 -7.91 14.71
N ALA A 197 25.54 -7.18 14.50
CA ALA A 197 24.83 -6.45 15.56
C ALA A 197 23.55 -7.14 16.05
N GLY A 198 23.23 -8.32 15.51
CA GLY A 198 22.05 -9.10 15.92
C GLY A 198 20.73 -8.37 15.67
N VAL A 199 20.69 -7.45 14.71
CA VAL A 199 19.48 -6.69 14.37
C VAL A 199 18.41 -7.65 13.89
N ARG A 200 17.19 -7.54 14.45
CA ARG A 200 16.04 -8.30 13.98
C ARG A 200 15.18 -7.45 13.04
N VAL A 201 14.83 -8.02 11.89
CA VAL A 201 14.25 -7.28 10.77
C VAL A 201 12.84 -7.77 10.49
N CYS A 202 11.94 -6.86 10.16
CA CYS A 202 10.67 -7.17 9.51
C CYS A 202 10.40 -6.15 8.39
N VAL A 203 9.92 -6.64 7.26
CA VAL A 203 9.41 -5.80 6.18
C VAL A 203 7.90 -5.66 6.34
N TYR A 204 7.37 -4.47 6.15
CA TYR A 204 5.94 -4.23 6.24
C TYR A 204 5.49 -3.26 5.17
N THR A 205 4.24 -3.36 4.70
CA THR A 205 3.78 -2.57 3.55
C THR A 205 2.25 -2.56 3.45
N ALA A 206 1.70 -1.59 2.74
CA ALA A 206 0.29 -1.57 2.35
C ALA A 206 0.00 -2.39 1.08
N ARG A 207 1.01 -2.94 0.38
CA ARG A 207 0.79 -3.78 -0.80
C ARG A 207 -0.12 -4.98 -0.47
N PRO A 208 -1.03 -5.35 -1.39
CA PRO A 208 -1.74 -6.63 -1.37
C PRO A 208 -0.79 -7.80 -1.15
N SER A 209 -1.26 -8.83 -0.42
CA SER A 209 -0.46 -10.02 -0.18
C SER A 209 -1.33 -11.25 0.06
N GLY A 210 -0.68 -12.41 0.18
CA GLY A 210 -1.28 -13.60 0.77
C GLY A 210 -1.53 -13.45 2.29
N PRO A 211 -2.15 -14.46 2.92
CA PRO A 211 -2.24 -14.56 4.38
C PRO A 211 -0.84 -14.81 4.99
N PRO A 212 -0.70 -14.82 6.33
CA PRO A 212 0.59 -15.07 6.97
C PRO A 212 1.19 -16.41 6.56
N ALA A 213 2.50 -16.46 6.30
CA ALA A 213 3.15 -17.66 5.76
C ALA A 213 3.11 -18.88 6.69
N ASP A 214 2.98 -18.63 8.00
CA ASP A 214 2.94 -19.59 9.09
C ASP A 214 1.52 -19.83 9.64
N ALA A 215 0.49 -19.31 8.99
CA ALA A 215 -0.89 -19.48 9.42
C ALA A 215 -1.69 -20.42 8.51
N ASP A 216 -2.49 -21.30 9.12
CA ASP A 216 -3.54 -22.01 8.43
C ASP A 216 -4.66 -21.03 8.03
N GLY A 217 -5.16 -21.13 6.80
CA GLY A 217 -6.23 -20.26 6.33
C GLY A 217 -6.65 -20.49 4.89
N ALA A 218 -7.82 -19.94 4.55
CA ALA A 218 -8.24 -19.83 3.16
C ALA A 218 -7.27 -18.91 2.39
N PRO A 219 -7.11 -19.13 1.08
CA PRO A 219 -6.37 -18.20 0.22
C PRO A 219 -6.88 -16.77 0.40
N SER A 220 -5.96 -15.81 0.48
CA SER A 220 -6.31 -14.39 0.50
C SER A 220 -7.02 -14.01 -0.81
N PRO A 221 -8.10 -13.21 -0.78
CA PRO A 221 -8.66 -12.63 -1.99
C PRO A 221 -7.69 -11.62 -2.62
N LEU A 222 -6.73 -11.12 -1.85
CA LEU A 222 -5.73 -10.16 -2.31
C LEU A 222 -4.56 -10.86 -3.01
N PRO A 223 -4.08 -10.31 -4.12
CA PRO A 223 -2.98 -10.87 -4.89
C PRO A 223 -1.63 -10.76 -4.16
N PRO A 224 -0.63 -11.61 -4.49
CA PRO A 224 0.64 -11.69 -3.78
C PRO A 224 1.65 -10.59 -4.22
N GLU A 225 1.22 -9.33 -4.27
CA GLU A 225 1.99 -8.20 -4.80
C GLU A 225 3.16 -7.83 -3.89
N ALA A 226 2.97 -7.91 -2.57
CA ALA A 226 4.03 -7.74 -1.58
C ALA A 226 5.09 -8.85 -1.69
N GLU A 227 4.69 -10.09 -1.92
CA GLU A 227 5.62 -11.20 -2.12
C GLU A 227 6.45 -11.04 -3.40
N LEU A 228 5.87 -10.49 -4.48
CA LEU A 228 6.63 -10.12 -5.69
C LEU A 228 7.68 -9.05 -5.38
N ALA A 229 7.33 -8.03 -4.61
CA ALA A 229 8.25 -7.00 -4.15
C ALA A 229 9.41 -7.58 -3.33
N ILE A 230 9.11 -8.42 -2.34
CA ILE A 230 10.15 -9.05 -1.50
C ILE A 230 11.08 -9.93 -2.33
N ARG A 231 10.56 -10.65 -3.32
CA ARG A 231 11.37 -11.46 -4.24
C ARG A 231 12.29 -10.60 -5.10
N LEU A 232 11.80 -9.50 -5.66
CA LEU A 232 12.62 -8.54 -6.41
C LEU A 232 13.78 -8.02 -5.54
N LEU A 233 13.51 -7.79 -4.26
CA LEU A 233 14.49 -7.32 -3.28
C LEU A 233 15.36 -8.43 -2.70
N GLY A 234 15.11 -9.71 -3.02
CA GLY A 234 15.74 -10.88 -2.40
C GLY A 234 15.79 -10.82 -0.87
N LEU A 235 14.66 -10.45 -0.26
CA LEU A 235 14.46 -10.29 1.17
C LEU A 235 13.54 -11.36 1.77
N GLU A 236 13.29 -12.47 1.07
CA GLU A 236 12.31 -13.52 1.42
C GLU A 236 12.58 -14.19 2.77
N ARG A 237 13.81 -14.08 3.28
CA ARG A 237 14.20 -14.63 4.58
C ARG A 237 13.64 -13.84 5.77
N TYR A 238 13.14 -12.62 5.54
CA TYR A 238 12.62 -11.76 6.60
C TYR A 238 11.09 -11.83 6.65
N PRO A 239 10.48 -11.77 7.84
CA PRO A 239 9.02 -11.73 7.99
C PRO A 239 8.40 -10.54 7.26
N LEU A 240 7.22 -10.76 6.68
CA LEU A 240 6.45 -9.78 5.94
C LEU A 240 5.12 -9.50 6.64
N ILE A 241 4.83 -8.23 6.95
CA ILE A 241 3.51 -7.78 7.40
C ILE A 241 2.88 -6.84 6.37
N ALA A 242 2.13 -7.43 5.44
CA ALA A 242 1.48 -6.76 4.31
C ALA A 242 -0.06 -6.81 4.40
N MET A 243 -0.77 -6.25 3.42
CA MET A 243 -2.23 -6.05 3.51
C MET A 243 -3.03 -7.35 3.64
N GLY A 244 -2.62 -8.43 2.98
CA GLY A 244 -3.29 -9.74 3.11
C GLY A 244 -3.13 -10.37 4.49
N ARG A 245 -2.01 -10.12 5.18
CA ARG A 245 -1.85 -10.51 6.59
C ARG A 245 -2.79 -9.73 7.49
N MET A 246 -2.96 -8.43 7.22
CA MET A 246 -3.90 -7.58 7.94
C MET A 246 -5.36 -7.98 7.66
N GLN A 247 -5.69 -8.35 6.42
CA GLN A 247 -7.00 -8.86 6.05
C GLN A 247 -7.30 -10.19 6.75
N TRP A 248 -6.35 -11.13 6.74
CA TRP A 248 -6.47 -12.39 7.47
C TRP A 248 -6.77 -12.16 8.96
N LEU A 249 -6.09 -11.20 9.59
CA LEU A 249 -6.34 -10.84 10.98
C LEU A 249 -7.74 -10.24 11.17
N ALA A 250 -8.14 -9.32 10.28
CA ALA A 250 -9.44 -8.68 10.32
C ALA A 250 -10.59 -9.70 10.23
N ASP A 251 -10.49 -10.64 9.28
CA ASP A 251 -11.49 -11.68 9.04
C ASP A 251 -11.67 -12.58 10.28
N ARG A 252 -10.58 -12.95 10.96
CA ARG A 252 -10.62 -13.79 12.16
C ARG A 252 -11.34 -13.15 13.33
N HIS A 253 -11.32 -11.83 13.39
CA HIS A 253 -11.88 -11.06 14.50
C HIS A 253 -13.17 -10.32 14.13
N GLY A 254 -13.69 -10.52 12.92
CA GLY A 254 -14.91 -9.86 12.45
C GLY A 254 -14.76 -8.34 12.32
N GLU A 255 -13.55 -7.88 12.00
CA GLU A 255 -13.19 -6.47 11.83
C GLU A 255 -12.98 -6.14 10.35
N THR A 256 -12.89 -4.84 10.05
CA THR A 256 -12.49 -4.36 8.72
C THR A 256 -10.99 -4.12 8.68
N VAL A 257 -10.33 -4.43 7.56
CA VAL A 257 -8.88 -4.22 7.42
C VAL A 257 -8.47 -2.76 7.63
N GLU A 258 -9.31 -1.80 7.23
CA GLU A 258 -9.08 -0.36 7.41
C GLU A 258 -9.07 0.06 8.89
N ALA A 259 -9.72 -0.70 9.78
CA ALA A 259 -9.67 -0.45 11.22
C ALA A 259 -8.37 -0.94 11.88
N LEU A 260 -7.62 -1.81 11.19
CA LEU A 260 -6.38 -2.41 11.68
C LEU A 260 -5.13 -1.88 10.96
N THR A 261 -5.28 -1.15 9.85
CA THR A 261 -4.17 -0.55 9.11
C THR A 261 -3.97 0.94 9.45
N LYS A 262 -2.87 1.53 8.97
CA LYS A 262 -2.48 2.93 9.25
C LYS A 262 -3.71 3.87 9.13
N PRO A 263 -4.00 4.72 10.13
CA PRO A 263 -3.15 5.12 11.27
C PRO A 263 -3.20 4.20 12.50
N SER A 264 -3.94 3.09 12.44
CA SER A 264 -3.96 2.09 13.52
C SER A 264 -2.55 1.54 13.78
N PRO A 265 -2.15 1.35 15.05
CA PRO A 265 -0.81 0.86 15.40
C PRO A 265 -0.64 -0.66 15.19
N VAL A 266 -1.71 -1.39 14.87
CA VAL A 266 -1.72 -2.87 14.83
C VAL A 266 -0.70 -3.41 13.84
N GLN A 267 -0.59 -2.83 12.63
CA GLN A 267 0.38 -3.28 11.65
C GLN A 267 1.83 -3.16 12.14
N THR A 268 2.18 -2.03 12.79
CA THR A 268 3.52 -1.86 13.38
C THR A 268 3.73 -2.81 14.55
N LEU A 269 2.74 -3.01 15.43
CA LEU A 269 2.83 -3.99 16.52
C LEU A 269 3.08 -5.40 15.99
N ALA A 270 2.39 -5.79 14.91
CA ALA A 270 2.60 -7.07 14.26
C ALA A 270 4.01 -7.17 13.66
N ALA A 271 4.50 -6.11 13.02
CA ALA A 271 5.86 -6.06 12.48
C ALA A 271 6.94 -6.18 13.57
N LEU A 272 6.73 -5.54 14.74
CA LEU A 272 7.60 -5.70 15.90
C LEU A 272 7.59 -7.14 16.42
N GLY A 273 6.41 -7.72 16.59
CA GLY A 273 6.27 -9.10 17.03
C GLY A 273 6.93 -10.08 16.06
N ALA A 274 6.75 -9.88 14.76
CA ALA A 274 7.30 -10.72 13.70
C ALA A 274 8.82 -10.59 13.60
N ALA A 275 9.38 -9.37 13.72
CA ALA A 275 10.82 -9.17 13.81
C ALA A 275 11.41 -9.96 14.99
N VAL A 276 10.72 -10.01 16.12
CA VAL A 276 11.19 -10.70 17.33
C VAL A 276 11.16 -12.21 17.17
N SER A 277 10.05 -12.77 16.68
CA SER A 277 9.81 -14.22 16.65
C SER A 277 10.19 -14.92 15.35
N GLY A 278 10.24 -14.19 14.24
CA GLY A 278 10.26 -14.75 12.89
C GLY A 278 8.90 -15.25 12.39
N MET A 279 7.82 -15.09 13.17
CA MET A 279 6.50 -15.68 12.93
C MET A 279 5.46 -14.58 12.69
N GLU A 280 4.72 -14.63 11.58
CA GLU A 280 3.79 -13.57 11.15
C GLU A 280 2.42 -13.72 11.85
N GLY A 281 1.82 -14.91 11.83
CA GLY A 281 0.50 -15.20 12.39
C GLY A 281 0.40 -14.90 13.90
N PRO A 282 1.25 -15.50 14.76
CA PRO A 282 1.30 -15.20 16.19
C PRO A 282 1.55 -13.73 16.50
N ALA A 283 2.35 -13.03 15.69
CA ALA A 283 2.62 -11.62 15.88
C ALA A 283 1.39 -10.74 15.59
N LEU A 284 0.61 -11.06 14.56
CA LEU A 284 -0.66 -10.40 14.24
C LEU A 284 -1.69 -10.58 15.36
N GLU A 285 -1.84 -11.80 15.88
CA GLU A 285 -2.75 -12.10 16.98
C GLU A 285 -2.33 -11.38 18.28
N ALA A 286 -1.03 -11.31 18.57
CA ALA A 286 -0.50 -10.57 19.71
C ALA A 286 -0.73 -9.06 19.57
N ALA A 287 -0.52 -8.51 18.37
CA ALA A 287 -0.78 -7.11 18.06
C ALA A 287 -2.26 -6.76 18.27
N TYR A 288 -3.17 -7.60 17.78
CA TYR A 288 -4.60 -7.45 17.97
C TYR A 288 -5.00 -7.52 19.44
N ALA A 289 -4.52 -8.54 20.17
CA ALA A 289 -4.83 -8.71 21.59
C ALA A 289 -4.37 -7.50 22.43
N LEU A 290 -3.21 -6.95 22.12
CA LEU A 290 -2.73 -5.74 22.79
C LEU A 290 -3.60 -4.52 22.45
N TYR A 291 -3.90 -4.32 21.16
CA TYR A 291 -4.65 -3.14 20.71
C TYR A 291 -6.11 -3.14 21.19
N ARG A 292 -6.80 -4.28 21.07
CA ARG A 292 -8.23 -4.38 21.40
C ARG A 292 -8.51 -4.74 22.84
N HIS A 293 -7.64 -5.51 23.48
CA HIS A 293 -7.90 -6.04 24.81
C HIS A 293 -6.92 -5.56 25.88
N GLY A 294 -5.90 -4.77 25.51
CA GLY A 294 -4.85 -4.35 26.44
C GLY A 294 -4.05 -5.53 26.99
N GLN A 295 -3.95 -6.62 26.21
CA GLN A 295 -3.28 -7.83 26.65
C GLN A 295 -1.95 -8.00 25.93
N LEU A 296 -0.86 -7.82 26.68
CA LEU A 296 0.48 -8.11 26.20
C LEU A 296 0.70 -9.63 26.15
N ARG A 297 0.80 -10.19 24.94
CA ARG A 297 1.00 -11.63 24.68
C ARG A 297 2.29 -11.86 23.88
N PRO A 298 2.92 -13.05 23.95
CA PRO A 298 4.01 -13.41 23.04
C PRO A 298 3.56 -13.29 21.57
N PRO A 299 4.44 -12.84 20.65
CA PRO A 299 5.85 -12.54 20.88
C PRO A 299 6.13 -11.14 21.47
N LEU A 300 5.14 -10.24 21.52
CA LEU A 300 5.34 -8.90 22.09
C LEU A 300 5.69 -8.92 23.58
N ALA A 301 5.18 -9.89 24.34
CA ALA A 301 5.52 -10.07 25.75
C ALA A 301 6.99 -10.45 25.98
N GLU A 302 7.67 -11.04 24.99
CA GLU A 302 9.09 -11.43 25.10
C GLU A 302 10.04 -10.23 25.12
N LEU A 303 9.51 -9.05 24.81
CA LEU A 303 10.22 -7.78 24.86
C LEU A 303 10.30 -7.22 26.29
N ALA A 304 9.53 -7.77 27.24
CA ALA A 304 9.54 -7.33 28.62
C ALA A 304 10.92 -7.54 29.28
N GLY A 305 11.33 -6.57 30.11
CA GLY A 305 12.58 -6.66 30.88
C GLY A 305 13.86 -6.40 30.08
N ARG A 306 13.78 -6.02 28.81
CA ARG A 306 14.93 -5.65 27.97
C ARG A 306 14.73 -4.23 27.39
N PRO A 307 15.72 -3.33 27.49
CA PRO A 307 15.67 -2.09 26.74
C PRO A 307 15.71 -2.40 25.25
N MET A 308 14.98 -1.64 24.45
CA MET A 308 14.90 -1.86 23.01
C MET A 308 15.19 -0.59 22.22
N GLN A 309 15.79 -0.78 21.06
CA GLN A 309 16.02 0.27 20.08
C GLN A 309 15.34 -0.14 18.78
N LEU A 310 14.38 0.66 18.34
CA LEU A 310 13.67 0.48 17.08
C LEU A 310 14.21 1.48 16.07
N PHE A 311 14.76 0.98 14.97
CA PHE A 311 14.96 1.73 13.75
C PHE A 311 13.77 1.50 12.81
N ILE A 312 13.25 2.58 12.23
CA ILE A 312 12.16 2.51 11.26
C ILE A 312 12.53 3.34 10.05
N LEU A 313 12.55 2.72 8.87
CA LEU A 313 12.74 3.40 7.59
C LEU A 313 11.39 3.46 6.88
N GLU A 314 10.88 4.68 6.73
CA GLU A 314 9.51 4.95 6.27
C GLU A 314 9.50 6.25 5.47
N ASP A 315 8.60 6.33 4.48
CA ASP A 315 8.43 7.54 3.67
C ASP A 315 7.12 8.29 3.98
N ALA A 316 6.21 7.73 4.78
CA ALA A 316 4.91 8.33 5.07
C ALA A 316 4.74 8.76 6.55
N VAL A 317 4.22 9.97 6.74
CA VAL A 317 3.87 10.51 8.07
C VAL A 317 2.91 9.59 8.81
N LEU A 318 1.90 9.03 8.13
CA LEU A 318 0.94 8.11 8.74
C LEU A 318 1.60 6.83 9.26
N GLY A 319 2.65 6.35 8.60
CA GLY A 319 3.42 5.19 9.07
C GLY A 319 4.18 5.49 10.35
N LEU A 320 4.88 6.63 10.41
CA LEU A 320 5.60 7.06 11.61
C LEU A 320 4.65 7.36 12.79
N GLN A 321 3.47 7.92 12.52
CA GLN A 321 2.43 8.13 13.54
C GLN A 321 1.88 6.80 14.09
N ALA A 322 1.61 5.82 13.21
CA ALA A 322 1.18 4.49 13.61
C ALA A 322 2.25 3.80 14.48
N ALA A 323 3.53 3.92 14.09
CA ALA A 323 4.64 3.38 14.87
C ALA A 323 4.78 4.05 16.25
N ALA A 324 4.67 5.38 16.33
CA ALA A 324 4.64 6.08 17.61
C ALA A 324 3.43 5.65 18.47
N GLY A 325 2.28 5.37 17.85
CA GLY A 325 1.11 4.80 18.51
C GLY A 325 1.36 3.42 19.09
N ALA A 326 2.03 2.54 18.34
CA ALA A 326 2.42 1.20 18.78
C ALA A 326 3.35 1.27 20.01
N LEU A 327 4.36 2.15 19.96
CA LEU A 327 5.30 2.33 21.07
C LEU A 327 4.61 2.82 22.34
N ARG A 328 3.73 3.82 22.23
CA ARG A 328 2.94 4.29 23.39
C ARG A 328 2.10 3.17 24.02
N LEU A 329 1.58 2.24 23.23
CA LEU A 329 0.84 1.09 23.76
C LEU A 329 1.76 0.13 24.52
N LEU A 330 2.95 -0.15 23.99
CA LEU A 330 3.94 -1.00 24.64
C LEU A 330 4.49 -0.37 25.93
N GLU A 331 4.77 0.95 25.92
CA GLU A 331 5.23 1.70 27.09
C GLU A 331 4.23 1.66 28.25
N ARG A 332 2.93 1.74 27.97
CA ARG A 332 1.87 1.58 28.97
C ARG A 332 1.89 0.21 29.66
N HIS A 333 2.53 -0.78 29.04
CA HIS A 333 2.72 -2.13 29.58
C HIS A 333 4.13 -2.33 30.16
N GLY A 334 4.86 -1.24 30.42
CA GLY A 334 6.15 -1.28 31.11
C GLY A 334 7.35 -1.62 30.22
N LEU A 335 7.19 -1.64 28.89
CA LEU A 335 8.31 -1.84 27.98
C LEU A 335 9.06 -0.52 27.79
N THR A 336 10.39 -0.60 27.74
CA THR A 336 11.25 0.57 27.49
C THR A 336 11.78 0.49 26.06
N LEU A 337 11.30 1.38 25.19
CA LEU A 337 11.69 1.46 23.78
C LEU A 337 12.22 2.84 23.45
N ARG A 338 13.24 2.90 22.59
CA ARG A 338 13.65 4.12 21.91
C ARG A 338 13.42 3.96 20.41
N MET A 339 12.57 4.81 19.85
CA MET A 339 12.42 4.93 18.40
C MET A 339 13.51 5.82 17.80
N ARG A 340 14.02 5.41 16.65
CA ARG A 340 14.93 6.19 15.80
C ARG A 340 14.40 6.12 14.38
N ALA A 341 13.60 7.12 14.01
CA ALA A 341 12.94 7.15 12.71
C ALA A 341 13.85 7.78 11.65
N VAL A 342 13.95 7.11 10.51
CA VAL A 342 14.69 7.52 9.33
C VAL A 342 13.68 7.77 8.21
N GLY A 343 13.48 9.05 7.87
CA GLY A 343 12.62 9.42 6.75
C GLY A 343 13.35 9.19 5.44
N VAL A 344 12.80 8.35 4.55
CA VAL A 344 13.41 8.08 3.24
C VAL A 344 12.66 8.86 2.17
N THR A 345 13.22 9.99 1.75
CA THR A 345 12.66 10.79 0.66
C THR A 345 13.70 11.81 0.15
N PRO A 346 13.76 12.07 -1.17
CA PRO A 346 14.52 13.20 -1.68
C PRO A 346 14.02 14.54 -1.10
N ALA A 347 14.85 15.58 -1.20
CA ALA A 347 14.48 16.93 -0.80
C ALA A 347 13.21 17.39 -1.53
N SER A 348 12.12 17.52 -0.78
CA SER A 348 10.77 17.73 -1.30
C SER A 348 9.83 18.24 -0.19
N VAL A 349 8.61 18.65 -0.56
CA VAL A 349 7.55 18.98 0.42
C VAL A 349 7.23 17.79 1.34
N LYS A 350 7.41 16.56 0.86
CA LYS A 350 7.27 15.33 1.66
C LYS A 350 8.34 15.24 2.73
N ALA A 351 9.58 15.65 2.44
CA ALA A 351 10.67 15.73 3.41
C ALA A 351 10.33 16.71 4.55
N GLU A 352 9.81 17.89 4.22
CA GLU A 352 9.39 18.88 5.22
C GLU A 352 8.29 18.35 6.14
N ALA A 353 7.33 17.60 5.58
CA ALA A 353 6.25 16.98 6.35
C ALA A 353 6.72 15.84 7.26
N LEU A 354 7.76 15.09 6.86
CA LEU A 354 8.36 14.00 7.65
C LEU A 354 9.27 14.51 8.77
N ALA A 355 9.96 15.64 8.57
CA ALA A 355 11.02 16.12 9.46
C ALA A 355 10.65 16.15 10.95
N PRO A 356 9.44 16.56 11.38
CA PRO A 356 9.06 16.56 12.79
C PRO A 356 9.01 15.17 13.45
N TYR A 357 8.96 14.10 12.65
CA TYR A 357 8.83 12.72 13.11
C TYR A 357 10.13 11.91 13.00
N CYS A 358 11.14 12.45 12.33
CA CYS A 358 12.37 11.75 12.00
C CYS A 358 13.57 12.25 12.82
N GLU A 359 14.47 11.34 13.17
CA GLU A 359 15.79 11.70 13.70
C GLU A 359 16.72 12.17 12.56
N VAL A 360 16.57 11.57 11.38
CA VAL A 360 17.26 11.96 10.15
C VAL A 360 16.36 11.76 8.93
N ILE A 361 16.51 12.61 7.92
CA ILE A 361 15.95 12.39 6.60
C ILE A 361 17.10 12.11 5.64
N VAL A 362 16.96 11.04 4.86
CA VAL A 362 17.91 10.60 3.85
C VAL A 362 17.24 10.52 2.49
N PRO A 363 17.97 10.78 1.39
CA PRO A 363 17.38 10.78 0.06
C PRO A 363 16.96 9.39 -0.43
N GLU A 364 17.58 8.34 0.11
CA GLU A 364 17.40 6.95 -0.33
C GLU A 364 17.72 5.95 0.79
N VAL A 365 17.22 4.72 0.64
CA VAL A 365 17.29 3.68 1.67
C VAL A 365 18.70 3.24 2.01
N ASN A 366 19.64 3.25 1.05
CA ASN A 366 21.01 2.80 1.29
C ASN A 366 21.74 3.74 2.26
N ALA A 367 21.58 5.06 2.09
CA ALA A 367 22.00 6.05 3.07
C ALA A 367 21.33 5.86 4.45
N GLY A 368 20.06 5.45 4.49
CA GLY A 368 19.37 5.10 5.72
C GLY A 368 20.00 3.91 6.44
N LEU A 369 20.28 2.83 5.71
CA LEU A 369 20.95 1.64 6.25
C LEU A 369 22.38 1.93 6.71
N ALA A 370 23.12 2.77 5.98
CA ALA A 370 24.45 3.23 6.38
C ALA A 370 24.38 4.01 7.71
N TRP A 371 23.41 4.91 7.86
CA TRP A 371 23.19 5.63 9.12
C TRP A 371 22.87 4.69 10.29
N VAL A 372 22.06 3.65 10.06
CA VAL A 372 21.79 2.61 11.07
C VAL A 372 23.07 1.86 11.44
N ALA A 373 23.89 1.49 10.46
CA ALA A 373 25.16 0.80 10.67
C ALA A 373 26.15 1.65 11.47
N ASP A 374 26.34 2.92 11.11
CA ASP A 374 27.17 3.88 11.84
C ASP A 374 26.69 4.03 13.30
N ALA A 375 25.38 4.11 13.50
CA ALA A 375 24.79 4.27 14.80
C ALA A 375 24.91 3.02 15.71
N LEU A 376 25.24 1.88 15.12
CA LEU A 376 25.49 0.61 15.80
C LEU A 376 26.97 0.19 15.78
N GLY A 377 27.84 0.97 15.13
CA GLY A 377 29.27 0.65 14.99
C GLY A 377 29.57 -0.53 14.07
N VAL A 378 28.72 -0.79 13.07
CA VAL A 378 28.90 -1.86 12.07
C VAL A 378 29.55 -1.26 10.82
N GLY A 379 30.72 -1.79 10.42
CA GLY A 379 31.50 -1.34 9.25
C GLY A 379 31.10 -2.06 7.97
#